data_AF-A0A2V6XP10-F1
#
_entry.id   AF-A0A2V6XP10-F1
#
_cell.length_a   1.000
_cell.length_b   1.000
_cell.length_c   1.000
_cell.angle_alpha   90.00
_cell.angle_beta   90.00
_cell.angle_gamma   90.00
#
_symmetry.space_group_name_H-M   'P 1'
#
loop_
_entity.id
_entity.type
_entity.pdbx_description
1 polymer ?
#
loop_
_entity_poly.entity_id
_entity_poly.type
_entity_poly.pdbx_seq_one_letter_code
_entity_poly.pdbx_strand_id
1 'polypeptide(L)'
;MRTVAVLVLSAALVLAGAAAWAYTCPVVIKQAEDLIKKAEAGKVTPETRQLIDESKKLLAEAKAHHENAKTKRDHGEAVRKAKTAAAFAEEAIILQNQ
;
A
#
# COMPACT_ATOMS: atom_id res chain seq x y z
N MET A 1 -11.54 40.65 6.11
CA MET A 1 -11.90 39.73 5.00
C MET A 1 -10.73 38.84 4.57
N ARG A 2 -9.55 39.37 4.20
CA ARG A 2 -8.38 38.55 3.78
C ARG A 2 -7.92 37.54 4.85
N THR A 3 -7.85 37.94 6.12
CA THR A 3 -7.42 37.06 7.23
C THR A 3 -8.38 35.90 7.50
N VAL A 4 -9.68 36.17 7.44
CA VAL A 4 -10.73 35.14 7.59
C VAL A 4 -10.68 34.15 6.42
N ALA A 5 -10.51 34.65 5.19
CA ALA A 5 -10.37 33.79 4.00
C ALA A 5 -9.12 32.89 4.08
N VAL A 6 -7.99 33.42 4.55
CA VAL A 6 -6.75 32.63 4.74
C VAL A 6 -6.97 31.54 5.80
N LEU A 7 -7.57 31.87 6.95
CA LEU A 7 -7.84 30.88 8.00
C LEU A 7 -8.78 29.77 7.52
N VAL A 8 -9.81 30.11 6.76
CA VAL A 8 -10.74 29.12 6.17
C VAL A 8 -10.03 28.22 5.16
N LEU A 9 -9.18 28.78 4.29
CA LEU A 9 -8.38 27.98 3.36
C LEU A 9 -7.42 27.04 4.08
N SER A 10 -6.71 27.53 5.10
CA SER A 10 -5.78 26.73 5.89
C SER A 10 -6.50 25.59 6.62
N ALA A 11 -7.68 25.85 7.20
CA ALA A 11 -8.48 24.81 7.84
C ALA A 11 -8.97 23.76 6.83
N ALA A 12 -9.39 24.18 5.63
CA ALA A 12 -9.79 23.28 4.55
C ALA A 12 -8.64 22.37 4.08
N LEU A 13 -7.43 22.91 3.95
CA LEU A 13 -6.22 22.15 3.59
C LEU A 13 -5.86 21.09 4.64
N VAL A 14 -5.95 21.42 5.93
CA VAL A 14 -5.68 20.48 7.03
C VAL A 14 -6.72 19.34 7.06
N LEU A 15 -7.99 19.67 6.86
CA LEU A 15 -9.08 18.68 6.82
C LEU A 15 -8.96 17.74 5.60
N ALA A 16 -8.56 18.26 4.44
CA ALA A 16 -8.34 17.47 3.23
C ALA A 16 -7.17 16.46 3.38
N GLY A 17 -6.07 16.87 4.02
CA GLY A 17 -4.92 16.00 4.27
C GLY A 17 -5.24 14.82 5.19
N ALA A 18 -6.11 15.03 6.19
CA ALA A 18 -6.55 13.98 7.10
C ALA A 18 -7.43 12.92 6.40
N ALA A 19 -8.31 13.35 5.49
CA ALA A 19 -9.16 12.45 4.72
C ALA A 19 -8.34 11.57 3.75
N ALA A 20 -7.30 12.12 3.12
CA ALA A 20 -6.44 11.36 2.21
C ALA A 20 -5.75 10.16 2.89
N TRP A 21 -5.41 10.27 4.18
CA TRP A 21 -4.78 9.19 4.93
C TRP A 21 -5.73 8.09 5.41
N ALA A 22 -7.03 8.37 5.50
CA ALA A 22 -8.02 7.36 5.87
C ALA A 22 -8.22 6.32 4.75
N TYR A 23 -8.01 6.71 3.49
CA TYR A 23 -8.21 5.84 2.33
C TYR A 23 -6.91 5.23 1.76
N THR A 24 -5.74 5.61 2.27
CA THR A 24 -4.46 5.11 1.73
C THR A 24 -4.22 3.64 2.06
N CYS A 25 -4.60 3.16 3.25
CA CYS A 25 -4.34 1.76 3.62
C CYS A 25 -5.09 0.78 2.70
N PRO A 26 -6.43 0.90 2.51
CA PRO A 26 -7.15 -0.04 1.65
C PRO A 26 -6.66 -0.02 0.20
N VAL A 27 -6.37 1.17 -0.35
CA VAL A 27 -5.90 1.30 -1.74
C VAL A 27 -4.53 0.66 -1.93
N VAL A 28 -3.57 0.93 -1.05
CA VAL A 28 -2.21 0.37 -1.17
C VAL A 28 -2.21 -1.14 -0.94
N ILE A 29 -3.01 -1.65 0.00
CA ILE A 29 -3.20 -3.10 0.19
C ILE A 29 -3.78 -3.73 -1.08
N LYS A 30 -4.78 -3.09 -1.68
CA LYS A 30 -5.41 -3.59 -2.91
C LYS A 30 -4.45 -3.58 -4.10
N GLN A 31 -3.66 -2.52 -4.25
CA GLN A 31 -2.62 -2.41 -5.29
C GLN A 31 -1.59 -3.54 -5.17
N ALA A 32 -1.11 -3.81 -3.96
CA ALA A 32 -0.19 -4.92 -3.71
C ALA A 32 -0.83 -6.27 -4.08
N GLU A 33 -2.11 -6.48 -3.73
CA GLU A 33 -2.84 -7.69 -4.11
C GLU A 33 -2.98 -7.86 -5.62
N ASP A 34 -3.27 -6.79 -6.36
CA ASP A 34 -3.39 -6.85 -7.82
C ASP A 34 -2.06 -7.13 -8.51
N LEU A 35 -0.97 -6.55 -8.00
CA LEU A 35 0.38 -6.82 -8.51
C LEU A 35 0.78 -8.28 -8.24
N ILE A 36 0.48 -8.81 -7.05
CA ILE A 36 0.74 -10.22 -6.73
C ILE A 36 -0.05 -11.13 -7.66
N LYS A 37 -1.34 -10.88 -7.86
CA LYS A 37 -2.17 -11.67 -8.80
C LYS A 37 -1.63 -11.63 -10.22
N LYS A 38 -1.14 -10.47 -10.66
CA LYS A 38 -0.50 -10.31 -11.97
C LYS A 38 0.80 -11.11 -12.06
N ALA A 39 1.63 -11.08 -11.02
CA ALA A 39 2.86 -11.88 -10.95
C ALA A 39 2.55 -13.40 -10.93
N GLU A 40 1.51 -13.83 -10.22
CA GLU A 40 1.06 -15.22 -10.19
C GLU A 40 0.55 -15.72 -11.55
N ALA A 41 -0.07 -14.84 -12.34
CA ALA A 41 -0.55 -15.16 -13.68
C ALA A 41 0.56 -15.18 -14.75
N GLY A 42 1.76 -14.66 -14.42
CA GLY A 42 2.91 -14.66 -15.31
C GLY A 42 3.67 -15.99 -15.35
N LYS A 43 4.82 -16.00 -16.02
CA LYS A 43 5.69 -17.18 -16.12
C LYS A 43 6.50 -17.37 -14.83
N VAL A 44 5.92 -18.09 -13.86
CA VAL A 44 6.58 -18.32 -12.57
C VAL A 44 7.81 -19.25 -12.72
N THR A 45 8.96 -18.72 -12.36
CA THR A 45 10.27 -19.41 -12.25
C THR A 45 10.65 -19.62 -10.77
N PRO A 46 11.68 -20.41 -10.44
CA PRO A 46 12.11 -20.57 -9.05
C PRO A 46 12.48 -19.24 -8.36
N GLU A 47 13.13 -18.34 -9.07
CA GLU A 47 13.51 -17.00 -8.56
C GLU A 47 12.28 -16.12 -8.32
N THR A 48 11.40 -16.01 -9.32
CA THR A 48 10.18 -15.18 -9.21
C THR A 48 9.17 -15.77 -8.21
N ARG A 49 9.16 -17.10 -8.01
CA ARG A 49 8.37 -17.75 -6.97
C ARG A 49 8.77 -17.28 -5.58
N GLN A 50 10.07 -17.18 -5.27
CA GLN A 50 10.53 -16.70 -3.96
C GLN A 50 10.05 -15.27 -3.71
N LEU A 51 10.11 -14.41 -4.73
CA LEU A 51 9.61 -13.04 -4.64
C LEU A 51 8.09 -12.99 -4.43
N ILE A 52 7.32 -13.79 -5.18
CA ILE A 52 5.85 -13.87 -5.05
C ILE A 52 5.45 -14.38 -3.66
N ASP A 53 6.15 -15.39 -3.14
CA ASP A 53 5.85 -15.96 -1.81
C ASP A 53 6.12 -14.94 -0.69
N GLU A 54 7.24 -14.20 -0.76
CA GLU A 54 7.53 -13.13 0.20
C GLU A 54 6.53 -11.96 0.07
N SER A 55 6.15 -11.57 -1.15
CA SER A 55 5.08 -10.60 -1.39
C SER A 55 3.77 -11.01 -0.70
N LYS A 56 3.37 -12.28 -0.83
CA LYS A 56 2.12 -12.80 -0.25
C LYS A 56 2.16 -12.80 1.27
N LYS A 57 3.30 -13.17 1.85
CA LYS A 57 3.52 -13.10 3.30
C LYS A 57 3.36 -11.67 3.82
N LEU A 58 4.04 -10.71 3.19
CA LEU A 58 3.95 -9.29 3.57
C LEU A 58 2.55 -8.70 3.35
N LEU A 59 1.82 -9.14 2.32
CA LEU A 59 0.43 -8.74 2.11
C LEU A 59 -0.48 -9.26 3.24
N ALA A 60 -0.29 -10.52 3.66
CA ALA A 60 -1.05 -11.08 4.77
C ALA A 60 -0.77 -10.32 6.08
N GLU A 61 0.50 -10.03 6.36
CA GLU A 61 0.88 -9.21 7.51
C GLU A 61 0.30 -7.79 7.42
N ALA A 62 0.32 -7.17 6.23
CA ALA A 62 -0.26 -5.84 6.02
C ALA A 62 -1.77 -5.82 6.31
N LYS A 63 -2.52 -6.84 5.85
CA LYS A 63 -3.95 -6.99 6.13
C LYS A 63 -4.21 -7.16 7.62
N ALA A 64 -3.48 -8.07 8.28
CA ALA A 64 -3.59 -8.28 9.72
C ALA A 64 -3.26 -7.02 10.54
N HIS A 65 -2.23 -6.27 10.14
CA HIS A 65 -1.89 -4.99 10.78
C HIS A 65 -2.96 -3.93 10.56
N HIS A 66 -3.57 -3.87 9.37
CA HIS A 66 -4.66 -2.94 9.10
C HIS A 66 -5.91 -3.26 9.93
N GLU A 67 -6.31 -4.53 10.00
CA GLU A 67 -7.48 -4.98 10.77
C GLU A 67 -7.32 -4.71 12.27
N ASN A 68 -6.11 -4.85 12.81
CA ASN A 68 -5.82 -4.65 14.23
C ASN A 68 -5.33 -3.23 14.58
N ALA A 69 -5.27 -2.32 13.61
CA ALA A 69 -4.75 -0.97 13.82
C ALA A 69 -5.69 -0.13 14.71
N LYS A 70 -5.12 0.51 15.73
CA LYS A 70 -5.85 1.41 16.63
C LYS A 70 -5.43 2.86 16.46
N THR A 71 -4.24 3.08 15.92
CA THR A 71 -3.66 4.40 15.74
C THR A 71 -3.21 4.62 14.30
N LYS A 72 -3.03 5.90 13.93
CA LYS A 72 -2.48 6.28 12.61
C LYS A 72 -1.10 5.65 12.33
N ARG A 73 -0.30 5.44 13.37
CA ARG A 73 1.02 4.81 13.26
C ARG A 73 0.90 3.33 12.87
N ASP A 74 -0.07 2.62 13.43
CA ASP A 74 -0.32 1.21 13.13
C ASP A 74 -0.79 1.04 11.67
N HIS A 75 -1.62 1.96 11.19
CA HIS A 75 -1.97 2.06 9.78
C HIS A 75 -0.76 2.34 8.87
N GLY A 76 0.17 3.19 9.32
CA GLY A 76 1.42 3.44 8.61
C GLY A 76 2.28 2.18 8.43
N GLU A 77 2.28 1.28 9.43
CA GLU A 77 2.99 0.01 9.35
C GLU A 77 2.35 -0.96 8.34
N ALA A 78 1.01 -1.04 8.32
CA ALA A 78 0.29 -1.79 7.29
C ALA A 78 0.62 -1.29 5.88
N VAL A 79 0.66 0.04 5.69
CA VAL A 79 1.03 0.66 4.40
C VAL A 79 2.47 0.34 4.01
N ARG A 80 3.43 0.39 4.95
CA ARG A 80 4.83 0.03 4.66
C ARG A 80 4.94 -1.40 4.17
N LYS A 81 4.32 -2.35 4.89
CA LYS A 81 4.31 -3.77 4.50
C LYS A 81 3.67 -3.98 3.14
N ALA A 82 2.53 -3.34 2.86
CA ALA A 82 1.87 -3.45 1.56
C ALA A 82 2.73 -2.88 0.41
N LYS A 83 3.44 -1.77 0.62
CA LYS A 83 4.39 -1.23 -0.37
C LYS A 83 5.56 -2.17 -0.63
N THR A 84 6.12 -2.79 0.41
CA THR A 84 7.19 -3.79 0.24
C THR A 84 6.68 -5.02 -0.50
N ALA A 85 5.47 -5.50 -0.19
CA ALA A 85 4.82 -6.59 -0.93
C ALA A 85 4.66 -6.26 -2.43
N ALA A 86 4.21 -5.05 -2.74
CA ALA A 86 4.08 -4.56 -4.11
C ALA A 86 5.44 -4.53 -4.82
N ALA A 87 6.50 -4.03 -4.18
CA ALA A 87 7.84 -3.96 -4.78
C ALA A 87 8.39 -5.34 -5.16
N PHE A 88 8.25 -6.35 -4.30
CA PHE A 88 8.64 -7.72 -4.64
C PHE A 88 7.82 -8.32 -5.78
N ALA A 89 6.52 -7.99 -5.86
CA ALA A 89 5.66 -8.46 -6.94
C ALA A 89 6.00 -7.77 -8.27
N GLU A 90 6.33 -6.47 -8.24
CA GLU A 90 6.83 -5.73 -9.39
C GLU A 90 8.17 -6.31 -9.90
N GLU A 91 9.10 -6.62 -9.00
CA GLU A 91 10.36 -7.27 -9.36
C GLU A 91 10.11 -8.63 -10.03
N ALA A 92 9.21 -9.44 -9.46
CA ALA A 92 8.81 -10.71 -10.08
C ALA A 92 8.25 -10.51 -11.49
N ILE A 93 7.39 -9.51 -11.70
CA ILE A 93 6.85 -9.17 -13.03
C ILE A 93 7.96 -8.73 -13.98
N ILE A 94 8.93 -7.94 -13.52
CA ILE A 94 10.05 -7.50 -14.35
C ILE A 94 10.86 -8.70 -14.84
N LEU A 95 11.23 -9.61 -13.92
CA LEU A 95 11.98 -10.82 -14.24
C LEU A 95 11.20 -11.80 -15.13
N GLN A 96 9.87 -11.83 -15.04
CA GLN A 96 9.02 -12.64 -15.92
C GLN A 96 9.00 -12.17 -17.38
N ASN A 97 9.32 -10.90 -17.61
CA ASN A 97 9.31 -10.26 -18.94
C ASN A 97 10.72 -10.17 -19.57
N GLN A 98 11.73 -10.75 -18.93
CA GLN A 98 13.07 -10.95 -19.49
C GLN A 98 13.14 -12.29 -20.24
#